data_AF-A0A7X0ETK8-F1
#
_entry.id   AF-A0A7X0ETK8-F1
#
_cell.length_a   1.000
_cell.length_b   1.000
_cell.length_c   1.000
_cell.angle_alpha   90.00
_cell.angle_beta   90.00
_cell.angle_gamma   90.00
#
_symmetry.space_group_name_H-M   'P 1'
#
loop_
_entity.id
_entity.type
_entity.pdbx_description
1 polymer ?
#
loop_
_entity_poly.entity_id
_entity_poly.type
_entity_poly.pdbx_seq_one_letter_code
_entity_poly.pdbx_strand_id
1 'polypeptide(L)' 'MSPSIIQVWADRHSRVWVDTGRVHRESKQPIIELLNGEASGALGWVNAQFGPLQNLSLHSTNESRRAPGGTP' A
#
# COMPACT_ATOMS: atom_id res chain seq x y z
N MET A 1 17.02 -0.85 -11.48
CA MET A 1 15.56 -1.12 -11.42
C MET A 1 15.09 -0.69 -10.05
N SER A 2 14.22 0.32 -9.96
CA SER A 2 13.63 0.71 -8.68
C SER A 2 12.81 -0.46 -8.14
N PRO A 3 12.88 -0.79 -6.84
CA PRO A 3 12.05 -1.84 -6.29
C PRO A 3 10.58 -1.51 -6.57
N SER A 4 9.85 -2.46 -7.14
CA SER A 4 8.40 -2.37 -7.27
C SER A 4 7.81 -2.44 -5.87
N ILE A 5 7.57 -1.28 -5.25
CA ILE A 5 6.87 -1.21 -3.97
C ILE A 5 5.41 -1.53 -4.27
N ILE A 6 4.94 -2.70 -3.83
CA ILE A 6 3.51 -3.00 -3.82
C ILE A 6 2.92 -2.24 -2.64
N GLN A 7 2.01 -1.31 -2.93
CA GLN A 7 1.29 -0.62 -1.89
C GLN A 7 0.13 -1.49 -1.39
N VAL A 8 0.00 -1.56 -0.07
CA VAL A 8 -1.03 -2.36 0.61
C VAL A 8 -1.70 -1.50 1.66
N TRP A 9 -3.03 -1.63 1.75
CA TRP A 9 -3.84 -0.94 2.74
C TRP A 9 -4.80 -1.90 3.45
N ALA A 10 -5.24 -1.52 4.65
CA ALA A 10 -6.33 -2.17 5.35
C ALA A 10 -7.41 -1.16 5.73
N ASP A 11 -8.67 -1.56 5.62
CA ASP A 11 -9.78 -0.79 6.15
C ASP A 11 -10.15 -1.20 7.59
N ARG A 12 -11.13 -0.50 8.17
CA ARG A 12 -11.62 -0.75 9.52
C ARG A 12 -12.26 -2.14 9.72
N HIS A 13 -12.65 -2.81 8.64
CA HIS A 13 -13.23 -4.15 8.66
C HIS A 13 -12.17 -5.24 8.44
N SER A 14 -10.88 -4.89 8.56
CA SER A 14 -9.74 -5.79 8.32
C SER A 14 -9.70 -6.36 6.90
N ARG A 15 -10.36 -5.72 5.93
CA ARG A 15 -10.21 -6.11 4.53
C ARG A 15 -8.95 -5.47 3.97
N VAL A 16 -8.21 -6.26 3.21
CA VAL A 16 -6.92 -5.87 2.64
C VAL A 16 -7.12 -5.43 1.20
N TRP A 17 -6.56 -4.29 0.88
CA TRP A 17 -6.57 -3.67 -0.44
C TRP A 17 -5.14 -3.60 -0.97
N VAL A 18 -4.95 -3.90 -2.25
CA VAL A 18 -3.63 -3.99 -2.89
C VAL A 18 -3.62 -3.12 -4.14
N ASP A 19 -2.50 -2.45 -4.39
CA ASP A 19 -2.30 -1.71 -5.63
C ASP A 19 -2.26 -2.66 -6.84
N THR A 20 -3.03 -2.32 -7.86
CA THR A 20 -3.07 -3.07 -9.13
C THR A 20 -1.99 -2.64 -10.12
N GLY A 21 -1.25 -1.57 -9.81
CA GLY A 21 -0.30 -0.91 -10.72
C GLY A 21 -0.98 -0.11 -11.83
N ARG A 22 -2.32 0.00 -11.81
CA ARG A 22 -3.11 0.76 -12.77
C ARG A 22 -3.50 2.10 -12.18
N VAL A 23 -3.66 3.11 -13.05
CA VAL A 23 -4.07 4.46 -12.66
C VAL A 23 -5.41 4.80 -13.31
N HIS A 24 -6.32 5.36 -12.53
CA HIS A 24 -7.59 5.87 -13.01
C HIS A 24 -7.35 7.10 -13.90
N ARG A 25 -7.87 7.07 -15.14
CA ARG A 25 -7.49 8.02 -16.20
C ARG A 25 -7.80 9.48 -15.85
N GLU A 26 -8.94 9.73 -15.23
CA GLU A 26 -9.44 11.08 -14.94
C GLU A 26 -8.88 11.63 -13.63
N SER A 27 -9.02 10.85 -12.55
CA SER A 27 -8.60 11.29 -11.21
C SER A 27 -7.09 11.17 -10.97
N LYS A 28 -6.36 10.47 -11.85
CA LYS A 28 -4.92 10.17 -11.74
C LYS A 28 -4.53 9.43 -10.45
N GLN A 29 -5.51 8.81 -9.80
CA GLN A 29 -5.30 8.04 -8.59
C GLN A 29 -5.02 6.57 -8.91
N PRO A 30 -4.23 5.87 -8.08
CA PRO A 30 -4.03 4.44 -8.24
C PRO A 30 -5.36 3.69 -8.08
N ILE A 31 -5.51 2.61 -8.84
CA ILE A 31 -6.61 1.66 -8.70
C ILE A 31 -6.15 0.57 -7.74
N ILE A 32 -6.92 0.37 -6.68
CA ILE A 32 -6.68 -0.64 -5.67
C ILE A 32 -7.80 -1.68 -5.71
N GLU A 33 -7.49 -2.91 -5.33
CA GLU A 33 -8.41 -4.04 -5.37
C GLU A 33 -8.39 -4.78 -4.03
N LEU A 34 -9.55 -5.26 -3.60
CA LEU A 34 -9.65 -6.16 -2.47
C LEU A 34 -8.89 -7.45 -2.77
N LEU A 35 -8.15 -7.95 -1.77
CA LEU A 35 -7.40 -9.20 -1.92
C LEU A 35 -8.28 -10.42 -2.28
N ASN A 36 -9.57 -10.38 -1.91
CA ASN A 36 -10.53 -11.43 -2.26
C ASN A 36 -11.20 -11.23 -3.65
N GLY A 37 -10.89 -10.15 -4.37
CA GLY A 37 -11.40 -9.84 -5.71
C GLY A 37 -12.83 -9.29 -5.77
N GLU A 38 -13.50 -9.04 -4.64
CA GLU A 38 -14.92 -8.63 -4.66
C GLU A 38 -15.15 -7.18 -5.08
N ALA A 39 -14.16 -6.31 -4.96
CA ALA A 39 -14.26 -4.93 -5.44
C ALA A 39 -12.91 -4.33 -5.81
N SER A 40 -12.93 -3.39 -6.75
CA SER A 40 -11.78 -2.57 -7.14
C SER A 40 -12.22 -1.15 -7.50
N GLY A 41 -11.31 -0.19 -7.34
CA GLY A 41 -11.61 1.21 -7.62
C GLY A 41 -10.45 2.15 -7.35
N ALA A 42 -10.63 3.43 -7.71
CA ALA A 42 -9.63 4.44 -7.41
C ALA A 42 -9.48 4.64 -5.89
N LEU A 43 -8.24 4.79 -5.41
CA LEU A 43 -7.89 4.89 -3.98
C LEU A 43 -8.79 5.86 -3.20
N GLY A 44 -9.02 7.07 -3.71
CA GLY A 44 -9.86 8.06 -3.03
C GLY A 44 -11.34 7.68 -2.98
N TRP A 45 -11.86 7.02 -4.02
CA TRP A 45 -13.23 6.48 -3.98
C TRP A 45 -13.34 5.35 -2.96
N VAL A 46 -12.37 4.43 -2.93
CA VAL A 46 -12.35 3.34 -1.95
C VAL A 46 -12.28 3.90 -0.53
N ASN A 47 -11.42 4.90 -0.30
CA ASN A 47 -11.29 5.57 0.99
C ASN A 47 -12.58 6.31 1.41
N ALA A 48 -13.32 6.89 0.46
CA ALA A 48 -14.61 7.51 0.73
C ALA A 48 -15.70 6.48 1.05
N GLN A 49 -15.73 5.36 0.32
CA GLN A 49 -16.76 4.33 0.41
C GLN A 49 -16.59 3.40 1.61
N PHE A 50 -15.35 3.03 1.93
CA PHE A 50 -15.03 2.02 2.94
C PHE A 50 -14.36 2.60 4.20
N GLY A 51 -14.18 3.92 4.23
CA GLY A 51 -13.55 4.64 5.32
C GLY A 51 -12.04 4.78 5.14
N PRO A 52 -11.37 5.42 6.12
CA PRO A 52 -9.95 5.70 6.02
C PRO A 52 -9.14 4.41 5.92
N LEU A 53 -8.34 4.32 4.87
CA LEU A 53 -7.45 3.20 4.63
C LEU A 53 -6.14 3.41 5.40
N GLN A 54 -5.77 2.43 6.22
CA GLN A 54 -4.48 2.39 6.89
C GLN A 54 -3.43 1.84 5.93
N ASN A 55 -2.34 2.58 5.73
CA ASN A 55 -1.24 2.15 4.89
C ASN A 55 -0.39 1.09 5.62
N LEU A 56 -0.30 -0.10 5.03
CA LEU A 56 0.48 -1.24 5.52
C LEU A 56 1.69 -1.55 4.64
N SER A 57 2.02 -0.66 3.70
CA SER A 57 3.12 -0.86 2.76
C SER A 57 4.44 -0.99 3.51
N LEU A 58 5.05 -2.17 3.45
CA LEU A 58 6.39 -2.39 3.99
C LEU A 58 7.39 -1.72 3.04
N HIS A 59 7.96 -0.61 3.48
CA HIS A 59 9.16 -0.08 2.86
C HIS A 59 10.26 -1.07 3.22
N SER A 60 10.73 -1.87 2.26
CA SER A 60 11.99 -2.61 2.44
C SER A 60 13.13 -1.58 2.37
N THR A 61 13.23 -0.76 3.40
CA THR A 61 14.45 -0.03 3.67
C THR A 61 15.42 -1.09 4.19
N ASN A 62 16.29 -1.57 3.31
CA ASN A 62 17.48 -2.32 3.70
C ASN A 62 18.39 -1.37 4.49
N GLU A 63 17.98 -0.99 5.70
CA GLU A 63 18.83 -0.30 6.67
C GLU A 63 19.56 -1.38 7.47
N SER A 64 20.37 -2.15 6.75
CA SER A 64 21.54 -2.76 7.36
C SER A 64 22.51 -1.62 7.73
N ARG A 65 22.21 -0.85 8.79
CA ARG A 65 23.11 0.17 9.31
C ARG A 65 23.49 -0.12 10.76
N ARG A 66 24.55 -0.94 10.84
CA ARG A 66 25.61 -0.98 11.86
C ARG A 66 25.17 -1.21 13.30
N ALA A 67 25.39 -2.44 13.76
CA ALA A 67 25.71 -2.69 15.16
C ALA A 67 26.87 -1.76 15.60
N PRO A 68 26.80 -1.10 16.76
CA PRO A 68 27.98 -0.52 17.39
C PRO A 68 28.82 -1.69 17.93
N GLY A 69 29.69 -2.22 17.09
CA GLY A 69 30.84 -3.00 17.53
C GLY A 69 31.93 -2.05 17.98
N GLY A 70 32.42 -2.22 19.20
CA GLY A 70 33.70 -1.66 19.63
C GLY A 70 33.66 -0.89 20.94
N THR A 71 33.65 -1.63 22.05
CA THR A 71 34.30 -1.25 23.30
C THR A 71 35.78 -0.92 23.05
N PRO A 72 36.36 0.08 23.73
CA PRO A 72 37.68 -0.06 24.33
C PRO A 72 37.59 -0.75 25.70
#